data_AF-B7K7Z1-F1
#
_entry.id   AF-B7K7Z1-F1
#
_cell.length_a   1.000
_cell.length_b   1.000
_cell.length_c   1.000
_cell.angle_alpha   90.00
_cell.angle_beta   90.00
_cell.angle_gamma   90.00
#
_symmetry.space_group_name_H-M   'P 1'
#
loop_
_entity.id
_entity.type
_entity.pdbx_description
1 polymer ?
#
loop_
_entity_poly.entity_id
_entity_poly.type
_entity_poly.pdbx_seq_one_letter_code
_entity_poly.pdbx_strand_id
1 'polypeptide(L)'
;MSGLFLLVVGSIIWDKRNNLKIESSLLFKIIGILLIGCIVINLPLSPQKNKLDPFLRCSPFIFGLSLGLIASGLKGIKLYWRELTILFFLGMPAVIAEWLKFNPSSLTAQFSTFILWCINLNPIREGVHIYLPTGAVEVNKGCSGLEAMTYLLGISVIMLLMFPLRRIYNILVPIVAVSLGFIVNGFRVVLLTLLVASNKMEGFKYWHEGEGSLMVGMVAIGLFVIFYFFLIRFSDVEELEDREA
;
A
#
# COMPACT_ATOMS: atom_id res chain seq x y z
N MET A 1 4.00 8.28 4.30
CA MET A 1 4.47 7.43 3.18
C MET A 1 3.86 7.79 1.80
N SER A 2 3.08 8.87 1.68
CA SER A 2 2.45 9.29 0.40
C SER A 2 3.33 10.15 -0.52
N GLY A 3 4.46 10.67 -0.02
CA GLY A 3 5.33 11.59 -0.77
C GLY A 3 5.90 10.97 -2.05
N LEU A 4 6.31 9.70 -2.01
CA LEU A 4 6.86 9.00 -3.18
C LEU A 4 5.85 8.94 -4.34
N PHE A 5 4.60 8.57 -4.06
CA PHE A 5 3.53 8.49 -5.07
C PHE A 5 3.29 9.85 -5.72
N LEU A 6 3.25 10.92 -4.92
CA LEU A 6 3.05 12.28 -5.43
C LEU A 6 4.25 12.77 -6.26
N LEU A 7 5.48 12.45 -5.85
CA LEU A 7 6.69 12.77 -6.62
C LEU A 7 6.69 12.07 -7.98
N VAL A 8 6.35 10.77 -8.01
CA VAL A 8 6.24 10.02 -9.27
C VAL A 8 5.15 10.62 -10.17
N VAL A 9 3.96 10.87 -9.63
CA VAL A 9 2.87 11.52 -10.38
C VAL A 9 3.31 12.88 -10.93
N GLY A 10 3.96 13.71 -10.10
CA GLY A 10 4.50 15.00 -10.51
C GLY A 10 5.52 14.88 -11.63
N SER A 11 6.43 13.91 -11.54
CA SER A 11 7.43 13.62 -12.58
C SER A 11 6.79 13.25 -13.91
N ILE A 12 5.81 12.33 -13.91
CA ILE A 12 5.14 11.90 -15.16
C ILE A 12 4.38 13.07 -15.80
N ILE A 13 3.71 13.90 -14.99
CA ILE A 13 3.03 15.11 -15.48
C ILE A 13 4.05 16.10 -16.06
N TRP A 14 5.18 16.29 -15.38
CA TRP A 14 6.23 17.19 -15.81
C TRP A 14 6.79 16.78 -17.18
N ASP A 15 7.00 15.49 -17.41
CA ASP A 15 7.53 14.96 -18.67
C ASP A 15 6.57 15.20 -19.85
N LYS A 16 5.25 15.10 -19.62
CA LYS A 16 4.25 15.28 -20.67
C LYS A 16 3.67 16.70 -20.78
N ARG A 17 4.14 17.66 -19.98
CA ARG A 17 3.53 19.01 -19.85
C ARG A 17 3.30 19.72 -21.18
N ASN A 18 4.21 19.56 -22.15
CA ASN A 18 4.12 20.21 -23.46
C ASN A 18 3.04 19.60 -24.37
N ASN A 19 2.59 18.39 -24.06
CA ASN A 19 1.60 17.64 -24.85
C ASN A 19 0.20 17.69 -24.22
N LEU A 20 0.04 18.36 -23.07
CA LEU A 20 -1.23 18.45 -22.37
C LEU A 20 -2.16 19.45 -23.05
N LYS A 21 -3.30 18.95 -23.53
CA LYS A 21 -4.39 19.79 -24.02
C LYS A 21 -5.23 20.28 -22.84
N ILE A 22 -5.16 21.57 -22.57
CA ILE A 22 -5.92 22.23 -21.51
C ILE A 22 -7.22 22.76 -22.12
N GLU A 23 -8.17 21.87 -22.31
CA GLU A 23 -9.49 22.18 -22.84
C GLU A 23 -10.54 21.54 -21.94
N SER A 24 -11.24 22.35 -21.14
CA SER A 24 -12.32 21.89 -20.26
C SER A 24 -13.52 22.82 -20.34
N SER A 25 -14.71 22.22 -20.41
CA SER A 25 -15.97 22.95 -20.38
C SER A 25 -16.27 23.48 -18.98
N LEU A 26 -17.09 24.53 -18.89
CA LEU A 26 -17.47 25.14 -17.61
C LEU A 26 -18.07 24.11 -16.63
N LEU A 27 -18.87 23.16 -17.14
CA LEU A 27 -19.47 22.09 -16.35
C LEU A 27 -18.42 21.25 -15.60
N PHE A 28 -17.37 20.79 -16.28
CA PHE A 28 -16.35 19.94 -15.64
C PHE A 28 -15.46 20.71 -14.67
N LYS A 29 -15.25 22.01 -14.90
CA LYS A 29 -14.59 22.89 -13.94
C LYS A 29 -15.40 23.01 -12.65
N ILE A 30 -16.71 23.24 -12.75
CA ILE A 30 -17.60 23.31 -11.58
C ILE A 30 -17.61 21.99 -10.81
N ILE A 31 -17.74 20.86 -11.52
CA ILE A 31 -17.71 19.53 -10.90
C ILE A 31 -16.38 19.30 -10.16
N GLY A 32 -15.23 19.59 -10.79
CA GLY A 32 -13.94 19.44 -10.15
C GLY A 32 -13.75 20.35 -8.92
N ILE A 33 -14.21 21.61 -9.00
CA ILE A 33 -14.17 22.54 -7.85
C ILE A 33 -15.04 22.02 -6.70
N LEU A 34 -16.25 21.51 -6.99
CA LEU A 34 -17.13 20.92 -5.99
C LEU A 34 -16.48 19.70 -5.31
N LEU A 35 -15.83 18.83 -6.07
CA LEU A 35 -15.11 17.68 -5.53
C LEU A 35 -13.95 18.09 -4.61
N ILE A 36 -13.14 19.08 -5.02
CA ILE A 36 -12.07 19.63 -4.18
C ILE A 36 -12.66 20.28 -2.92
N GLY A 37 -13.73 21.06 -3.06
CA GLY A 37 -14.44 21.67 -1.94
C GLY A 37 -14.92 20.63 -0.93
N CYS A 38 -15.49 19.51 -1.42
CA CYS A 38 -15.89 18.38 -0.58
C CYS A 38 -14.70 17.79 0.20
N ILE A 39 -13.53 17.62 -0.44
CA ILE A 39 -12.32 17.16 0.23
C ILE A 39 -11.90 18.12 1.35
N VAL A 40 -11.82 19.42 1.04
CA VAL A 40 -11.35 20.44 2.00
C VAL A 40 -12.30 20.59 3.19
N ILE A 41 -13.62 20.56 2.97
CA ILE A 41 -14.63 20.69 4.04
C ILE A 41 -14.58 19.49 5.01
N ASN A 42 -14.36 18.29 4.49
CA ASN A 42 -14.34 17.08 5.31
C ASN A 42 -12.99 16.85 6.02
N LEU A 43 -11.91 17.52 5.59
CA LEU A 43 -10.57 17.40 6.19
C LEU A 43 -10.49 17.82 7.67
N PRO A 44 -11.03 18.98 8.11
CA PRO A 44 -11.03 19.38 9.53
C PRO A 44 -12.05 18.61 10.38
N LEU A 45 -13.02 17.94 9.77
CA LEU A 45 -14.06 17.16 10.46
C LEU A 45 -13.65 15.72 10.75
N SER A 46 -12.59 15.23 10.10
CA SER A 46 -12.06 13.89 10.36
C SER A 46 -11.36 13.88 11.71
N PRO A 47 -11.91 13.20 12.74
CA PRO A 47 -11.24 13.13 14.03
C PRO A 47 -9.90 12.42 13.84
N GLN A 48 -8.83 13.09 14.24
CA GLN A 48 -7.42 12.68 14.19
C GLN A 48 -7.10 11.32 14.86
N LYS A 49 -8.12 10.58 15.32
CA LYS A 49 -8.02 9.34 16.10
C LYS A 49 -8.09 8.05 15.29
N ASN A 50 -8.55 8.05 14.03
CA ASN A 50 -8.62 6.82 13.24
C ASN A 50 -7.79 6.92 11.95
N LYS A 51 -6.66 6.20 11.89
CA LYS A 51 -5.81 5.99 10.68
C LYS A 51 -6.55 5.30 9.50
N LEU A 52 -7.86 5.09 9.64
CA LEU A 52 -8.75 4.28 8.81
C LEU A 52 -9.91 5.10 8.24
N ASP A 53 -9.87 6.43 8.24
CA ASP A 53 -10.93 7.20 7.57
C ASP A 53 -10.90 6.92 6.05
N PRO A 54 -11.92 6.24 5.49
CA PRO A 54 -11.96 5.89 4.07
C PRO A 54 -11.91 7.14 3.20
N PHE A 55 -12.44 8.27 3.69
CA PHE A 55 -12.46 9.52 2.95
C PHE A 55 -11.05 10.07 2.71
N LEU A 56 -10.20 10.04 3.75
CA LEU A 56 -8.82 10.51 3.64
C LEU A 56 -7.99 9.61 2.71
N ARG A 57 -8.26 8.30 2.71
CA ARG A 57 -7.60 7.32 1.82
C ARG A 57 -8.00 7.50 0.35
N CYS A 58 -9.25 7.85 0.08
CA CYS A 58 -9.74 8.15 -1.28
C CYS A 58 -9.29 9.53 -1.79
N SER A 59 -8.93 10.45 -0.88
CA SER A 59 -8.67 11.85 -1.21
C SER A 59 -7.62 12.08 -2.31
N PRO A 60 -6.48 11.37 -2.39
CA PRO A 60 -5.49 11.63 -3.45
C PRO A 60 -6.03 11.29 -4.84
N PHE A 61 -6.78 10.20 -4.97
CA PHE A 61 -7.41 9.80 -6.22
C PHE A 61 -8.49 10.80 -6.64
N ILE A 62 -9.39 11.16 -5.72
CA ILE A 62 -10.46 12.14 -6.00
C ILE A 62 -9.84 13.49 -6.36
N PHE A 63 -8.79 13.92 -5.66
CA PHE A 63 -8.10 15.18 -5.93
C PHE A 63 -7.45 15.17 -7.32
N GLY A 64 -6.71 14.12 -7.68
CA GLY A 64 -6.12 13.98 -9.01
C GLY A 64 -7.17 13.94 -10.12
N LEU A 65 -8.28 13.22 -9.90
CA LEU A 65 -9.43 13.20 -10.82
C LEU A 65 -10.03 14.59 -11.01
N SER A 66 -10.22 15.33 -9.91
CA SER A 66 -10.78 16.67 -9.92
C SER A 66 -9.90 17.64 -10.70
N LEU A 67 -8.58 17.60 -10.47
CA LEU A 67 -7.63 18.41 -11.23
C LEU A 67 -7.64 18.04 -12.72
N GLY A 68 -7.69 16.75 -13.05
CA GLY A 68 -7.81 16.29 -14.44
C GLY A 68 -9.07 16.80 -15.13
N LEU A 69 -10.22 16.80 -14.44
CA LEU A 69 -11.47 17.36 -14.93
C LEU A 69 -11.40 18.88 -15.14
N ILE A 70 -10.80 19.62 -14.22
CA ILE A 70 -10.62 21.07 -14.33
C ILE A 70 -9.72 21.40 -15.52
N ALA A 71 -8.62 20.67 -15.69
CA ALA A 71 -7.62 20.95 -16.73
C ALA A 71 -8.09 20.54 -18.13
N SER A 72 -8.62 19.33 -18.30
CA SER A 72 -8.82 18.73 -19.64
C SER A 72 -10.21 18.09 -19.84
N GLY A 73 -11.13 18.24 -18.89
CA GLY A 73 -12.48 17.67 -18.94
C GLY A 73 -12.51 16.14 -19.03
N LEU A 74 -13.68 15.56 -19.32
CA LEU A 74 -13.82 14.10 -19.42
C LEU A 74 -13.04 13.49 -20.60
N LYS A 75 -12.97 14.19 -21.73
CA LYS A 75 -12.27 13.68 -22.93
C LYS A 75 -10.76 13.60 -22.69
N GLY A 76 -10.19 14.58 -21.99
CA GLY A 76 -8.76 14.62 -21.68
C GLY A 76 -8.34 13.78 -20.49
N ILE A 77 -9.27 13.22 -19.70
CA ILE A 77 -8.92 12.43 -18.52
C ILE A 77 -8.10 11.18 -18.85
N LYS A 78 -8.29 10.62 -20.05
CA LYS A 78 -7.50 9.50 -20.57
C LYS A 78 -6.01 9.82 -20.67
N LEU A 79 -5.63 11.10 -20.81
CA LEU A 79 -4.23 11.52 -20.82
C LEU A 79 -3.56 11.32 -19.46
N TYR A 80 -4.34 11.28 -18.36
CA TYR A 80 -3.85 11.14 -16.98
C TYR A 80 -4.01 9.72 -16.42
N TRP A 81 -4.22 8.71 -17.27
CA TRP A 81 -4.56 7.37 -16.80
C TRP A 81 -3.47 6.76 -15.91
N ARG A 82 -2.19 7.01 -16.18
CA ARG A 82 -1.05 6.52 -15.39
C ARG A 82 -1.06 7.14 -13.99
N GLU A 83 -1.21 8.45 -13.93
CA GLU A 83 -1.25 9.20 -12.68
C GLU A 83 -2.46 8.83 -11.83
N LEU A 84 -3.64 8.75 -12.47
CA LEU A 84 -4.87 8.35 -11.79
C LEU A 84 -4.79 6.92 -11.28
N THR A 85 -4.10 6.03 -12.00
CA THR A 85 -3.83 4.67 -11.53
C THR A 85 -2.93 4.68 -10.31
N ILE A 86 -1.83 5.44 -10.32
CA ILE A 86 -0.94 5.57 -9.15
C ILE A 86 -1.69 6.14 -7.94
N LEU A 87 -2.47 7.20 -8.14
CA LEU A 87 -3.25 7.84 -7.07
C LEU A 87 -4.38 6.94 -6.56
N PHE A 88 -4.98 6.12 -7.43
CA PHE A 88 -5.94 5.09 -7.03
C PHE A 88 -5.28 4.10 -6.08
N PHE A 89 -4.16 3.51 -6.50
CA PHE A 89 -3.47 2.49 -5.72
C PHE A 89 -2.79 3.02 -4.44
N LEU A 90 -2.65 4.33 -4.28
CA LEU A 90 -2.16 4.95 -3.03
C LEU A 90 -3.11 4.72 -1.84
N GLY A 91 -4.43 4.56 -2.06
CA GLY A 91 -5.37 4.44 -0.94
C GLY A 91 -6.66 3.67 -1.20
N MET A 92 -7.13 3.61 -2.46
CA MET A 92 -8.37 2.91 -2.80
C MET A 92 -8.35 1.41 -2.48
N PRO A 93 -7.26 0.64 -2.68
CA PRO A 93 -7.26 -0.79 -2.37
C PRO A 93 -7.62 -1.10 -0.91
N ALA A 94 -7.17 -0.27 0.03
CA ALA A 94 -7.48 -0.46 1.44
C ALA A 94 -8.97 -0.18 1.74
N VAL A 95 -9.53 0.86 1.13
CA VAL A 95 -10.96 1.18 1.24
C VAL A 95 -11.83 0.09 0.64
N ILE A 96 -11.45 -0.44 -0.53
CA ILE A 96 -12.15 -1.55 -1.19
C ILE A 96 -12.09 -2.80 -0.31
N ALA A 97 -10.94 -3.12 0.27
CA ALA A 97 -10.80 -4.26 1.18
C ALA A 97 -11.71 -4.12 2.41
N GLU A 98 -11.79 -2.94 3.01
CA GLU A 98 -12.69 -2.67 4.13
C GLU A 98 -14.17 -2.79 3.73
N TRP A 99 -14.55 -2.25 2.57
CA TRP A 99 -15.90 -2.35 2.04
C TRP A 99 -16.32 -3.81 1.77
N LEU A 100 -15.39 -4.63 1.28
CA LEU A 100 -15.55 -6.08 1.11
C LEU A 100 -15.46 -6.86 2.44
N LYS A 101 -15.28 -6.17 3.58
CA LYS A 101 -15.06 -6.78 4.90
C LYS A 101 -13.88 -7.75 4.94
N PHE A 102 -12.90 -7.57 4.05
CA PHE A 102 -11.67 -8.35 4.03
C PHE A 102 -10.82 -7.99 5.24
N ASN A 103 -10.56 -8.96 6.11
CA ASN A 103 -9.75 -8.78 7.31
C ASN A 103 -8.70 -9.89 7.43
N PRO A 104 -7.40 -9.59 7.16
CA PRO A 104 -6.35 -10.58 7.25
C PRO A 104 -5.92 -10.91 8.69
N SER A 105 -6.49 -10.27 9.74
CA SER A 105 -6.12 -10.49 11.14
C SER A 105 -6.07 -11.97 11.55
N SER A 106 -7.07 -12.77 11.19
CA SER A 106 -7.10 -14.20 11.53
C SER A 106 -5.97 -14.97 10.83
N LEU A 107 -5.70 -14.66 9.56
CA LEU A 107 -4.62 -15.29 8.79
C LEU A 107 -3.26 -14.89 9.36
N THR A 108 -3.08 -13.61 9.72
CA THR A 108 -1.86 -13.11 10.37
C THR A 108 -1.65 -13.75 11.74
N ALA A 109 -2.72 -13.94 12.53
CA ALA A 109 -2.64 -14.63 13.80
C ALA A 109 -2.23 -16.10 13.63
N GLN A 110 -2.80 -16.81 12.65
CA GLN A 110 -2.43 -18.19 12.32
C GLN A 110 -0.97 -18.29 11.88
N PHE A 111 -0.53 -17.44 10.95
CA PHE A 111 0.83 -17.42 10.44
C PHE A 111 1.85 -17.12 11.56
N SER A 112 1.56 -16.13 12.41
CA SER A 112 2.44 -15.78 13.53
C SER A 112 2.49 -16.87 14.59
N THR A 113 1.36 -17.51 14.88
CA THR A 113 1.29 -18.68 15.78
C THR A 113 2.12 -19.84 15.24
N PHE A 114 2.05 -20.10 13.92
CA PHE A 114 2.85 -21.13 13.28
C PHE A 114 4.35 -20.85 13.43
N ILE A 115 4.80 -19.62 13.18
CA ILE A 115 6.22 -19.25 13.38
C ILE A 115 6.64 -19.43 14.84
N LEU A 116 5.83 -18.96 15.79
CA LEU A 116 6.09 -19.12 17.23
C LEU A 116 6.16 -20.59 17.65
N TRP A 117 5.34 -21.46 17.04
CA TRP A 117 5.41 -22.90 17.23
C TRP A 117 6.70 -23.49 16.65
N CYS A 118 7.12 -23.07 15.44
CA CYS A 118 8.38 -23.52 14.84
C CYS A 118 9.62 -23.19 15.69
N ILE A 119 9.56 -22.13 16.51
CA ILE A 119 10.64 -21.78 17.46
C ILE A 119 10.42 -22.36 18.87
N ASN A 120 9.55 -23.37 19.00
CA ASN A 120 9.29 -24.16 20.22
C ASN A 120 8.71 -23.37 21.41
N LEU A 121 7.91 -22.32 21.15
CA LEU A 121 7.27 -21.53 22.22
C LEU A 121 5.86 -21.99 22.60
N ASN A 122 5.34 -23.05 21.96
CA ASN A 122 4.02 -23.65 22.23
C ASN A 122 2.87 -22.64 22.42
N PRO A 123 2.64 -21.74 21.44
CA PRO A 123 1.57 -20.74 21.55
C PRO A 123 0.19 -21.39 21.49
N ILE A 124 -0.76 -20.80 22.22
CA ILE A 124 -2.20 -21.14 22.10
C ILE A 124 -2.87 -20.00 21.34
N ARG A 125 -3.70 -20.31 20.34
CA ARG A 125 -4.42 -19.30 19.55
C ARG A 125 -5.92 -19.45 19.75
N GLU A 126 -6.58 -18.36 20.13
CA GLU A 126 -8.05 -18.26 20.19
C GLU A 126 -8.51 -17.12 19.28
N GLY A 127 -9.04 -17.46 18.10
CA GLY A 127 -9.41 -16.46 17.10
C GLY A 127 -8.20 -15.63 16.64
N VAL A 128 -8.22 -14.33 16.95
CA VAL A 128 -7.14 -13.37 16.64
C VAL A 128 -6.18 -13.14 17.82
N HIS A 129 -6.39 -13.80 18.96
CA HIS A 129 -5.52 -13.72 20.12
C HIS A 129 -4.47 -14.82 20.07
N ILE A 130 -3.23 -14.46 20.40
CA ILE A 130 -2.09 -15.37 20.52
C ILE A 130 -1.60 -15.30 21.96
N TYR A 131 -1.62 -16.43 22.65
CA TYR A 131 -1.21 -16.58 24.04
C TYR A 131 0.12 -17.31 24.14
N LEU A 132 1.01 -16.76 24.96
CA LEU A 132 2.17 -17.41 25.53
C LEU A 132 2.00 -17.47 27.06
N PRO A 133 2.74 -18.33 27.78
CA PRO A 133 2.57 -18.50 29.23
C PRO A 133 2.65 -17.21 30.04
N THR A 134 3.41 -16.23 29.56
CA THR A 134 3.72 -14.97 30.24
C THR A 134 3.06 -13.74 29.59
N GLY A 135 2.26 -13.89 28.54
CA GLY A 135 1.65 -12.75 27.86
C GLY A 135 0.80 -13.09 26.66
N ALA A 136 0.01 -12.11 26.18
CA ALA A 136 -0.88 -12.28 25.05
C ALA A 136 -0.86 -11.06 24.12
N VAL A 137 -1.10 -11.29 22.83
CA VAL A 137 -1.28 -10.24 21.83
C VAL A 137 -2.55 -10.48 21.03
N GLU A 138 -3.35 -9.43 20.86
CA GLU A 138 -4.50 -9.41 19.96
C GLU A 138 -4.08 -8.84 18.60
N VAL A 139 -4.29 -9.61 17.52
CA VAL A 139 -4.07 -9.12 16.15
C VAL A 139 -5.27 -8.29 15.69
N ASN A 140 -5.35 -7.07 16.20
CA ASN A 140 -6.38 -6.11 15.79
C ASN A 140 -6.21 -5.67 14.31
N LYS A 141 -7.15 -4.86 13.80
CA LYS A 141 -7.10 -4.37 12.40
C LYS A 141 -5.79 -3.68 12.03
N GLY A 142 -5.17 -2.94 12.95
CA GLY A 142 -3.89 -2.26 12.73
C GLY A 142 -2.68 -3.19 12.65
N CYS A 143 -2.78 -4.41 13.21
CA CYS A 143 -1.76 -5.45 13.11
C CYS A 143 -2.08 -6.51 12.05
N SER A 144 -3.19 -6.37 11.33
CA SER A 144 -3.64 -7.34 10.33
C SER A 144 -2.69 -7.50 9.15
N GLY A 145 -1.88 -6.48 8.85
CA GLY A 145 -0.98 -6.43 7.70
C GLY A 145 -1.60 -5.81 6.44
N LEU A 146 -2.90 -5.47 6.47
CA LEU A 146 -3.60 -4.88 5.33
C LEU A 146 -2.94 -3.60 4.80
N GLU A 147 -2.44 -2.73 5.69
CA GLU A 147 -1.75 -1.50 5.30
C GLU A 147 -0.45 -1.80 4.54
N ALA A 148 0.37 -2.74 5.01
CA ALA A 148 1.60 -3.13 4.35
C ALA A 148 1.33 -3.80 2.98
N MET A 149 0.32 -4.67 2.91
CA MET A 149 -0.09 -5.35 1.68
C MET A 149 -0.55 -4.34 0.61
N THR A 150 -1.45 -3.43 0.97
CA THR A 150 -2.00 -2.43 0.03
C THR A 150 -0.97 -1.37 -0.36
N TYR A 151 -0.07 -1.01 0.55
CA TYR A 151 1.01 -0.08 0.24
C TYR A 151 2.01 -0.69 -0.76
N LEU A 152 2.48 -1.93 -0.52
CA LEU A 152 3.35 -2.62 -1.46
C LEU A 152 2.68 -2.90 -2.79
N LEU A 153 1.37 -3.18 -2.80
CA LEU A 153 0.59 -3.25 -4.04
C LEU A 153 0.68 -1.93 -4.82
N GLY A 154 0.56 -0.77 -4.17
CA GLY A 154 0.74 0.51 -4.84
C GLY A 154 2.14 0.76 -5.36
N ILE A 155 3.17 0.37 -4.59
CA ILE A 155 4.58 0.42 -5.07
C ILE A 155 4.78 -0.48 -6.29
N SER A 156 4.17 -1.66 -6.30
CA SER A 156 4.24 -2.60 -7.42
C SER A 156 3.69 -2.01 -8.72
N VAL A 157 2.61 -1.24 -8.61
CA VAL A 157 1.98 -0.55 -9.75
C VAL A 157 2.87 0.59 -10.24
N ILE A 158 3.47 1.38 -9.34
CA ILE A 158 4.45 2.40 -9.72
C ILE A 158 5.59 1.76 -10.53
N MET A 159 6.17 0.68 -10.01
CA MET A 159 7.30 0.02 -10.65
C MET A 159 6.92 -0.51 -12.04
N LEU A 160 5.79 -1.20 -12.18
CA LEU A 160 5.31 -1.69 -13.49
C LEU A 160 4.98 -0.57 -14.49
N LEU A 161 4.54 0.60 -14.04
CA LEU A 161 4.26 1.74 -14.92
C LEU A 161 5.53 2.48 -15.36
N MET A 162 6.55 2.54 -14.50
CA MET A 162 7.82 3.21 -14.80
C MET A 162 8.80 2.30 -15.55
N PHE A 163 8.81 1.01 -15.23
CA PHE A 163 9.75 0.02 -15.74
C PHE A 163 8.97 -1.21 -16.24
N PRO A 164 8.26 -1.10 -17.37
CA PRO A 164 7.38 -2.16 -17.83
C PRO A 164 8.14 -3.48 -18.09
N LEU A 165 7.57 -4.59 -17.63
CA LEU A 165 8.10 -5.95 -17.83
C LEU A 165 7.23 -6.73 -18.83
N ARG A 166 7.63 -7.97 -19.14
CA ARG A 166 6.80 -8.93 -19.90
C ARG A 166 5.43 -9.09 -19.24
N ARG A 167 4.38 -9.31 -20.04
CA ARG A 167 2.98 -9.34 -19.56
C ARG A 167 2.71 -10.34 -18.44
N ILE A 168 3.44 -11.45 -18.38
CA ILE A 168 3.33 -12.44 -17.30
C ILE A 168 3.62 -11.83 -15.92
N TYR A 169 4.56 -10.88 -15.87
CA TYR A 169 4.98 -10.22 -14.64
C TYR A 169 4.00 -9.17 -14.14
N ASN A 170 3.05 -8.72 -14.98
CA ASN A 170 1.99 -7.80 -14.56
C ASN A 170 1.06 -8.40 -13.48
N ILE A 171 0.99 -9.74 -13.40
CA ILE A 171 0.23 -10.45 -12.37
C ILE A 171 1.15 -10.92 -11.24
N LEU A 172 2.31 -11.47 -11.58
CA LEU A 172 3.25 -11.99 -10.59
C LEU A 172 3.72 -10.91 -9.61
N VAL A 173 4.10 -9.72 -10.12
CA VAL A 173 4.70 -8.66 -9.30
C VAL A 173 3.73 -8.15 -8.22
N PRO A 174 2.45 -7.83 -8.51
CA PRO A 174 1.48 -7.48 -7.49
C PRO A 174 1.23 -8.59 -6.46
N ILE A 175 1.20 -9.86 -6.89
CA ILE A 175 1.01 -11.00 -5.97
C ILE A 175 2.18 -11.06 -4.98
N VAL A 176 3.42 -11.00 -5.48
CA VAL A 176 4.62 -11.01 -4.63
C VAL A 176 4.64 -9.81 -3.68
N ALA A 177 4.25 -8.62 -4.15
CA ALA A 177 4.16 -7.42 -3.32
C ALA A 177 3.19 -7.60 -2.14
N VAL A 178 1.99 -8.11 -2.40
CA VAL A 178 0.97 -8.37 -1.37
C VAL A 178 1.45 -9.46 -0.41
N SER A 179 2.02 -10.56 -0.93
CA SER A 179 2.57 -11.64 -0.11
C SER A 179 3.71 -11.17 0.80
N LEU A 180 4.64 -10.36 0.30
CA LEU A 180 5.72 -9.78 1.11
C LEU A 180 5.18 -8.88 2.21
N GLY A 181 4.21 -8.03 1.92
CA GLY A 181 3.56 -7.17 2.92
C GLY A 181 2.91 -7.97 4.04
N PHE A 182 2.23 -9.07 3.69
CA PHE A 182 1.66 -10.01 4.65
C PHE A 182 2.73 -10.69 5.50
N ILE A 183 3.74 -11.29 4.87
CA ILE A 183 4.80 -12.08 5.54
C ILE A 183 5.60 -11.20 6.50
N VAL A 184 6.08 -10.04 6.05
CA VAL A 184 6.89 -9.13 6.87
C VAL A 184 6.08 -8.60 8.07
N ASN A 185 4.79 -8.30 7.88
CA ASN A 185 3.92 -7.95 9.00
C ASN A 185 3.67 -9.13 9.96
N GLY A 186 3.56 -10.36 9.45
CA GLY A 186 3.50 -11.56 10.29
C GLY A 186 4.70 -11.69 11.21
N PHE A 187 5.92 -11.49 10.69
CA PHE A 187 7.13 -11.44 11.53
C PHE A 187 7.11 -10.30 12.56
N ARG A 188 6.53 -9.14 12.22
CA ARG A 188 6.31 -8.06 13.20
C ARG A 188 5.39 -8.53 14.34
N VAL A 189 4.30 -9.23 14.05
CA VAL A 189 3.40 -9.75 15.10
C VAL A 189 4.13 -10.76 15.99
N VAL A 190 4.92 -11.67 15.40
CA VAL A 190 5.79 -12.59 16.18
C VAL A 190 6.69 -11.81 17.13
N LEU A 191 7.40 -10.78 16.64
CA LEU A 191 8.27 -9.93 17.46
C LEU A 191 7.49 -9.26 18.60
N LEU A 192 6.32 -8.71 18.33
CA LEU A 192 5.47 -8.07 19.34
C LEU A 192 5.06 -9.08 20.42
N THR A 193 4.65 -10.30 20.03
CA THR A 193 4.29 -11.36 20.98
C THR A 193 5.48 -11.77 21.86
N LEU A 194 6.69 -11.89 21.30
CA LEU A 194 7.91 -12.17 22.06
C LEU A 194 8.26 -11.08 23.08
N LEU A 195 8.09 -9.81 22.70
CA LEU A 195 8.38 -8.67 23.57
C LEU A 195 7.42 -8.61 24.77
N VAL A 196 6.14 -8.85 24.53
CA VAL A 196 5.13 -8.92 25.61
C VAL A 196 5.44 -10.09 26.53
N ALA A 197 5.69 -11.28 25.98
CA ALA A 197 6.04 -12.46 26.79
C ALA A 197 7.33 -12.30 27.59
N SER A 198 8.24 -11.42 27.16
CA SER A 198 9.48 -11.09 27.87
C SER A 198 9.34 -9.89 28.83
N ASN A 199 8.13 -9.37 29.06
CA ASN A 199 7.86 -8.16 29.85
C ASN A 199 8.61 -6.89 29.36
N LYS A 200 8.98 -6.83 28.08
CA LYS A 200 9.71 -5.70 27.47
C LYS A 200 8.75 -4.68 26.85
N MET A 201 7.94 -4.03 27.69
CA MET A 201 6.87 -3.13 27.24
C MET A 201 7.36 -1.88 26.48
N GLU A 202 8.55 -1.36 26.79
CA GLU A 202 9.14 -0.26 26.02
C GLU A 202 9.45 -0.67 24.59
N GLY A 203 10.06 -1.86 24.43
CA GLY A 203 10.31 -2.45 23.12
C GLY A 203 9.01 -2.70 22.37
N PHE A 204 7.99 -3.25 23.04
CA PHE A 204 6.67 -3.43 22.43
C PHE A 204 6.12 -2.11 21.88
N LYS A 205 6.12 -1.03 22.68
CA LYS A 205 5.63 0.29 22.23
C LYS A 205 6.43 0.82 21.03
N TYR A 206 7.75 0.67 21.04
CA TYR A 206 8.61 1.10 19.94
C TYR A 206 8.29 0.39 18.61
N TRP A 207 8.08 -0.92 18.62
CA TRP A 207 7.78 -1.71 17.42
C TRP A 207 6.29 -1.68 17.04
N HIS A 208 5.40 -1.39 18.00
CA HIS A 208 3.96 -1.30 17.77
C HIS A 208 3.57 0.05 17.18
N GLU A 209 3.93 1.16 17.83
CA GLU A 209 3.51 2.52 17.47
C GLU A 209 4.67 3.48 17.17
N GLY A 210 5.86 3.18 17.68
CA GLY A 210 7.05 4.01 17.49
C GLY A 210 7.70 3.86 16.11
N GLU A 211 8.91 4.41 15.98
CA GLU A 211 9.68 4.42 14.74
C GLU A 211 10.03 3.02 14.22
N GLY A 212 10.15 2.03 15.12
CA GLY A 212 10.37 0.63 14.74
C GLY A 212 9.25 0.09 13.84
N SER A 213 8.02 0.58 13.99
CA SER A 213 6.92 0.22 13.08
C SER A 213 7.17 0.68 11.63
N LEU A 214 7.86 1.82 11.44
CA LEU A 214 8.24 2.32 10.12
C LEU A 214 9.35 1.47 9.49
N MET A 215 10.29 0.97 10.31
CA MET A 215 11.36 0.08 9.83
C MET A 215 10.82 -1.19 9.20
N VAL A 216 9.75 -1.78 9.77
CA VAL A 216 9.10 -2.96 9.19
C VAL A 216 8.60 -2.67 7.76
N GLY A 217 8.01 -1.49 7.54
CA GLY A 217 7.61 -1.06 6.19
C GLY A 217 8.79 -0.87 5.25
N MET A 218 9.88 -0.24 5.72
CA MET A 218 11.10 -0.05 4.92
C MET A 218 11.76 -1.37 4.52
N VAL A 219 11.80 -2.35 5.43
CA VAL A 219 12.30 -3.70 5.12
C VAL A 219 11.45 -4.35 4.04
N ALA A 220 10.12 -4.27 4.14
CA ALA A 220 9.22 -4.85 3.15
C ALA A 220 9.41 -4.21 1.76
N ILE A 221 9.57 -2.88 1.70
CA ILE A 221 9.87 -2.14 0.47
C ILE A 221 11.24 -2.55 -0.08
N GLY A 222 12.28 -2.62 0.76
CA GLY A 222 13.62 -3.01 0.36
C GLY A 222 13.66 -4.41 -0.26
N LEU A 223 13.02 -5.39 0.38
CA LEU A 223 12.89 -6.74 -0.15
C LEU A 223 12.15 -6.76 -1.49
N PHE A 224 11.07 -5.99 -1.62
CA PHE A 224 10.32 -5.89 -2.86
C PHE A 224 11.13 -5.24 -3.99
N VAL A 225 11.87 -4.17 -3.70
CA VAL A 225 12.74 -3.49 -4.68
C VAL A 225 13.86 -4.42 -5.14
N ILE A 226 14.48 -5.17 -4.23
CA ILE A 226 15.50 -6.18 -4.57
C ILE A 226 14.91 -7.23 -5.50
N PHE A 227 13.75 -7.80 -5.15
CA PHE A 227 13.03 -8.75 -6.00
C PHE A 227 12.78 -8.18 -7.40
N TYR A 228 12.25 -6.96 -7.48
CA TYR A 228 11.93 -6.32 -8.75
C TYR A 228 13.18 -6.03 -9.60
N PHE A 229 14.27 -5.61 -8.95
CA PHE A 229 15.56 -5.38 -9.63
C PHE A 229 16.11 -6.65 -10.26
N PHE A 230 16.07 -7.78 -9.53
CA PHE A 230 16.45 -9.08 -10.13
C PHE A 230 15.55 -9.44 -11.30
N LEU A 231 14.24 -9.19 -11.19
CA LEU A 231 13.28 -9.51 -12.24
C LEU A 231 13.53 -8.73 -13.54
N ILE A 232 13.88 -7.44 -13.46
CA ILE A 232 14.32 -6.64 -14.61
C ILE A 232 15.53 -7.30 -15.27
N ARG A 233 16.56 -7.62 -14.47
CA ARG A 233 17.80 -8.20 -14.99
C ARG A 233 17.58 -9.54 -15.70
N PHE A 234 16.70 -10.40 -15.19
CA PHE A 234 16.36 -11.66 -15.86
C PHE A 234 15.51 -11.44 -17.12
N SER A 235 14.58 -10.48 -17.10
CA SER A 235 13.73 -10.17 -18.25
C SER A 235 14.54 -9.62 -19.44
N ASP A 236 15.55 -8.80 -19.16
CA ASP A 236 16.45 -8.25 -20.19
C ASP A 236 17.27 -9.36 -20.87
N VAL A 237 17.72 -10.36 -20.11
CA VAL A 237 18.47 -11.51 -20.65
C VAL A 237 17.60 -12.37 -21.56
N GLU A 238 16.38 -12.72 -21.13
CA GLU A 238 15.46 -13.50 -21.96
C GLU A 238 15.10 -12.77 -23.27
N GLU A 239 14.96 -11.43 -23.26
CA GLU A 239 14.64 -10.67 -24.47
C GLU A 239 15.81 -10.62 -25.46
N LEU A 240 17.06 -10.72 -25.00
CA LEU A 240 18.22 -10.85 -25.88
C LEU A 240 18.28 -12.24 -26.51
N GLU A 241 18.07 -13.30 -25.73
CA GLU A 241 18.04 -14.67 -26.26
C GLU A 241 16.92 -14.89 -27.28
N ASP A 242 15.71 -14.36 -27.02
CA ASP A 242 14.58 -14.44 -27.97
C ASP A 242 14.81 -13.65 -29.27
N ARG A 243 15.72 -12.67 -29.29
CA ARG A 243 16.09 -11.91 -30.50
C ARG A 243 17.20 -12.58 -31.31
N GLU A 244 17.97 -13.47 -30.70
CA GLU A 244 19.09 -14.18 -31.34
C GLU A 244 18.68 -15.57 -31.90
N ALA A 245 17.49 -16.08 -31.53
CA ALA A 245 16.89 -17.33 -32.02
C ALA A 245 15.99 -17.13 -33.25
#